data_AF-A0A1C5XDQ3-F1
#
_entry.id   AF-A0A1C5XDQ3-F1
#
_cell.length_a   1.000
_cell.length_b   1.000
_cell.length_c   1.000
_cell.angle_alpha   90.00
_cell.angle_beta   90.00
_cell.angle_gamma   90.00
#
_symmetry.space_group_name_H-M   'P 1'
#
loop_
_entity.id
_entity.type
_entity.pdbx_description
1 polymer ?
#
loop_
_entity_poly.entity_id
_entity_poly.type
_entity_poly.pdbx_seq_one_letter_code
_entity_poly.pdbx_strand_id
1 'polypeptide(L)'
;MQMRDDLGITTKLENGKAYLEFALPEKIGRLLSALQIEIWEGAEGERLVFHGEYSLEEADSMTALLLRPHLWDGMRDPYVYLVKAQGRFGTVEYGENMGGIKNQEESDHAEDITEAVEVYWQQELAIYDVHVIDKKGIFLNEKEFLPHEVVYRLPPQISDTGTRVEQVRRDLERLVRMGVNVIRLEGTGTGAEGVNCSEVRTFYSLCRKRGFLTGDLWIRPENLPVYRGLSGETAEDALLSANGRTLTERYYYYQAKWSSEPVLYPALSTLHRQKNGLVSLTIYSNQKKVVLYVEGVLFLFQSAASGDPEFIFEDIPVAKLPLHLAAEAGNLSISLTVTKL
;
A
#
# COMPACT_ATOMS: atom_id res chain seq x y z
N MET A 1 -16.50 -25.33 -4.10
CA MET A 1 -15.02 -25.38 -4.20
C MET A 1 -14.48 -24.10 -3.61
N GLN A 2 -13.72 -24.17 -2.52
CA GLN A 2 -13.21 -23.00 -1.82
C GLN A 2 -11.76 -22.75 -2.25
N MET A 3 -11.51 -21.64 -2.93
CA MET A 3 -10.15 -21.18 -3.25
C MET A 3 -9.53 -20.55 -2.00
N ARG A 4 -8.35 -21.02 -1.61
CA ARG A 4 -7.60 -20.53 -0.46
C ARG A 4 -6.45 -19.62 -0.89
N ASP A 5 -6.00 -18.76 0.01
CA ASP A 5 -4.93 -17.78 -0.18
C ASP A 5 -3.95 -17.76 1.02
N ASP A 6 -3.96 -18.83 1.81
CA ASP A 6 -3.22 -18.97 3.06
C ASP A 6 -1.99 -19.89 2.94
N LEU A 7 -1.51 -20.16 1.72
CA LEU A 7 -0.28 -20.91 1.52
C LEU A 7 0.91 -20.03 1.95
N GLY A 8 1.73 -20.54 2.87
CA GLY A 8 2.95 -19.85 3.30
C GLY A 8 3.95 -19.83 2.15
N ILE A 9 4.49 -18.66 1.79
CA ILE A 9 5.53 -18.53 0.78
C ILE A 9 6.63 -17.64 1.33
N THR A 10 7.79 -18.24 1.59
CA THR A 10 9.00 -17.52 1.97
C THR A 10 9.86 -17.34 0.73
N THR A 11 10.40 -16.14 0.54
CA THR A 11 11.26 -15.81 -0.60
C THR A 11 12.63 -15.40 -0.13
N LYS A 12 13.67 -15.96 -0.75
CA LYS A 12 15.07 -15.60 -0.54
C LYS A 12 15.73 -15.30 -1.88
N LEU A 13 16.34 -14.11 -1.99
CA LEU A 13 17.05 -13.67 -3.18
C LEU A 13 18.56 -13.85 -3.00
N GLU A 14 19.19 -14.60 -3.91
CA GLU A 14 20.65 -14.79 -3.93
C GLU A 14 21.16 -14.85 -5.38
N ASN A 15 22.21 -14.08 -5.67
CA ASN A 15 22.89 -14.08 -6.99
C ASN A 15 21.92 -13.90 -8.17
N GLY A 16 20.91 -13.04 -8.03
CA GLY A 16 19.90 -12.77 -9.05
C GLY A 16 18.88 -13.90 -9.27
N LYS A 17 18.82 -14.89 -8.37
CA LYS A 17 17.83 -15.97 -8.37
C LYS A 17 16.90 -15.84 -7.17
N ALA A 18 15.65 -16.27 -7.32
CA ALA A 18 14.71 -16.37 -6.20
C ALA A 18 14.49 -17.83 -5.81
N TYR A 19 14.75 -18.13 -4.54
CA TYR A 19 14.45 -19.38 -3.88
C TYR A 19 13.16 -19.20 -3.09
N LEU A 20 12.16 -20.01 -3.41
CA LEU A 20 10.85 -19.99 -2.79
C LEU A 20 10.67 -21.24 -1.95
N GLU A 21 10.24 -21.08 -0.71
CA GLU A 21 9.87 -22.16 0.20
C GLU A 21 8.37 -22.08 0.46
N PHE A 22 7.67 -23.19 0.24
CA PHE A 22 6.22 -23.28 0.42
C PHE A 22 5.90 -24.04 1.72
N ALA A 23 5.00 -23.47 2.52
CA ALA A 23 4.54 -24.06 3.77
C ALA A 23 3.02 -24.23 3.76
N LEU A 24 2.56 -25.46 4.03
CA LEU A 24 1.13 -25.74 4.16
C LEU A 24 0.59 -25.19 5.49
N PRO A 25 -0.69 -24.74 5.53
CA PRO A 25 -1.31 -24.30 6.77
C PRO A 25 -1.39 -25.44 7.80
N GLU A 26 -1.12 -25.16 9.08
CA GLU A 26 -1.08 -26.17 10.16
C GLU A 26 -2.36 -27.03 10.27
N LYS A 27 -3.52 -26.47 9.93
CA LYS A 27 -4.84 -27.13 10.09
C LYS A 27 -5.37 -27.79 8.82
N ILE A 28 -4.53 -28.03 7.81
CA ILE A 28 -4.98 -28.53 6.51
C ILE A 28 -5.28 -30.04 6.48
N GLY A 29 -4.72 -30.80 7.44
CA GLY A 29 -4.80 -32.25 7.48
C GLY A 29 -3.65 -32.94 6.75
N ARG A 30 -3.73 -34.27 6.61
CA ARG A 30 -2.66 -35.05 5.98
C ARG A 30 -2.80 -34.99 4.46
N LEU A 31 -1.73 -34.62 3.76
CA LEU A 31 -1.67 -34.69 2.29
C LEU A 31 -1.81 -36.17 1.85
N LEU A 32 -2.67 -36.45 0.88
CA LEU A 32 -2.98 -37.79 0.37
C LEU A 32 -2.56 -37.99 -1.11
N SER A 33 -2.17 -36.93 -1.80
CA SER A 33 -1.70 -36.96 -3.19
C SER A 33 -0.43 -36.12 -3.34
N ALA A 34 0.23 -36.21 -4.49
CA ALA A 34 1.23 -35.21 -4.83
C ALA A 34 0.60 -33.80 -4.78
N LEU A 35 1.29 -32.84 -4.18
CA LEU A 35 0.92 -31.43 -4.20
C LEU A 35 1.49 -30.82 -5.48
N GLN A 36 0.63 -30.30 -6.33
CA GLN A 36 1.04 -29.58 -7.53
C GLN A 36 1.13 -28.09 -7.19
N ILE A 37 2.25 -27.46 -7.52
CA ILE A 37 2.47 -26.02 -7.38
C ILE A 37 2.88 -25.45 -8.74
N GLU A 38 2.23 -24.36 -9.12
CA GLU A 38 2.49 -23.63 -10.34
C GLU A 38 2.73 -22.17 -10.05
N ILE A 39 3.67 -21.58 -10.77
CA ILE A 39 3.93 -20.14 -10.76
C ILE A 39 3.75 -19.62 -12.17
N TRP A 40 2.95 -18.57 -12.30
CA TRP A 40 2.61 -17.95 -13.57
C TRP A 40 3.07 -16.49 -13.61
N GLU A 41 3.51 -16.04 -14.79
CA GLU A 41 3.78 -14.63 -15.10
C GLU A 41 2.46 -13.85 -15.13
N GLY A 42 2.50 -12.65 -14.53
CA GLY A 42 1.36 -11.76 -14.41
C GLY A 42 0.30 -12.21 -13.41
N ALA A 43 -0.46 -11.25 -12.89
CA ALA A 43 -1.57 -11.51 -11.97
C ALA A 43 -2.71 -12.34 -12.61
N GLU A 44 -2.81 -12.33 -13.94
CA GLU A 44 -3.84 -13.04 -14.71
C GLU A 44 -3.40 -14.43 -15.16
N GLY A 45 -2.13 -14.80 -14.92
CA GLY A 45 -1.59 -16.12 -15.25
C GLY A 45 -1.34 -16.32 -16.75
N GLU A 46 -0.58 -15.40 -17.36
CA GLU A 46 -0.34 -15.36 -18.80
C GLU A 46 0.56 -16.51 -19.29
N ARG A 47 1.60 -16.83 -18.51
CA ARG A 47 2.59 -17.85 -18.87
C ARG A 47 3.08 -18.62 -17.66
N LEU A 48 3.05 -19.95 -17.74
CA LEU A 48 3.63 -20.82 -16.73
C LEU A 48 5.16 -20.71 -16.74
N VAL A 49 5.74 -20.39 -15.58
CA VAL A 49 7.21 -20.29 -15.39
C VAL A 49 7.78 -21.34 -14.46
N PHE A 50 6.94 -21.96 -13.65
CA PHE A 50 7.33 -23.06 -12.79
C PHE A 50 6.17 -24.03 -12.63
N HIS A 51 6.47 -25.32 -12.66
CA HIS A 51 5.57 -26.40 -12.30
C HIS A 51 6.36 -27.42 -11.49
N GLY A 52 5.86 -27.74 -10.30
CA GLY A 52 6.44 -28.76 -9.42
C GLY A 52 5.36 -29.66 -8.88
N GLU A 53 5.68 -30.95 -8.78
CA GLU A 53 4.87 -31.96 -8.10
C GLU A 53 5.67 -32.47 -6.92
N TYR A 54 5.14 -32.32 -5.71
CA TYR A 54 5.81 -32.71 -4.47
C TYR A 54 5.11 -33.92 -3.88
N SER A 55 5.86 -34.98 -3.64
CA SER A 55 5.34 -36.20 -3.03
C SER A 55 5.12 -36.02 -1.52
N LEU A 56 4.47 -37.01 -0.91
CA LEU A 56 4.15 -37.03 0.52
C LEU A 56 5.40 -37.03 1.41
N GLU A 57 6.51 -37.57 0.92
CA GLU A 57 7.81 -37.62 1.61
C GLU A 57 8.59 -36.29 1.51
N GLU A 58 8.24 -35.44 0.52
CA GLU A 58 8.91 -34.17 0.25
C GLU A 58 8.15 -32.96 0.81
N ALA A 59 7.01 -33.20 1.49
CA ALA A 59 6.14 -32.16 2.02
C ALA A 59 6.87 -31.18 2.97
N ASP A 60 7.97 -31.60 3.59
CA ASP A 60 8.79 -30.78 4.48
C ASP A 60 9.78 -29.85 3.72
N SER A 61 9.90 -29.98 2.39
CA SER A 61 10.92 -29.29 1.57
C SER A 61 10.41 -28.81 0.21
N MET A 62 9.15 -28.35 0.16
CA MET A 62 8.55 -27.84 -1.07
C MET A 62 9.22 -26.53 -1.49
N THR A 63 10.04 -26.57 -2.54
CA THR A 63 10.88 -25.45 -2.97
C THR A 63 10.87 -25.20 -4.47
N ALA A 64 10.83 -23.92 -4.86
CA ALA A 64 10.97 -23.52 -6.26
C ALA A 64 12.18 -22.59 -6.46
N LEU A 65 12.83 -22.71 -7.61
CA LEU A 65 13.93 -21.84 -8.03
C LEU A 65 13.58 -21.09 -9.30
N LEU A 66 13.50 -19.76 -9.23
CA LEU A 66 13.40 -18.89 -10.39
C LEU A 66 14.78 -18.34 -10.74
N LEU A 67 15.28 -18.68 -11.92
CA LEU A 67 16.65 -18.32 -12.35
C LEU A 67 16.81 -16.84 -12.69
N ARG A 68 15.74 -16.19 -13.15
CA ARG A 68 15.71 -14.78 -13.57
C ARG A 68 14.36 -14.17 -13.19
N PRO A 69 14.06 -14.02 -11.89
CA PRO A 69 12.80 -13.46 -11.47
C PRO A 69 12.72 -11.99 -11.92
N HIS A 70 11.60 -11.63 -12.53
CA HIS A 70 11.12 -10.25 -12.57
C HIS A 70 10.82 -9.80 -11.13
N LEU A 71 11.59 -8.83 -10.64
CA LEU A 71 11.44 -8.29 -9.29
C LEU A 71 10.35 -7.23 -9.27
N TRP A 72 9.55 -7.22 -8.20
CA TRP A 72 8.70 -6.10 -7.86
C TRP A 72 9.59 -4.92 -7.44
N ASP A 73 9.50 -3.77 -8.12
CA ASP A 73 10.32 -2.57 -7.90
C ASP A 73 9.46 -1.36 -7.50
N GLY A 74 8.43 -1.60 -6.68
CA GLY A 74 7.53 -0.58 -6.17
C GLY A 74 6.75 0.13 -7.27
N MET A 75 6.60 1.44 -7.12
CA MET A 75 5.88 2.30 -8.08
C MET A 75 6.45 2.23 -9.51
N ARG A 76 7.73 1.85 -9.65
CA ARG A 76 8.41 1.78 -10.96
C ARG A 76 7.97 0.56 -11.75
N ASP A 77 7.75 -0.55 -11.06
CA ASP A 77 7.46 -1.84 -11.66
C ASP A 77 6.74 -2.75 -10.64
N PRO A 78 5.42 -2.62 -10.48
CA PRO A 78 4.66 -3.36 -9.48
C PRO A 78 4.35 -4.81 -9.92
N TYR A 79 5.36 -5.51 -10.43
CA TYR A 79 5.22 -6.85 -11.00
C TYR A 79 4.82 -7.89 -9.94
N VAL A 80 3.79 -8.68 -10.24
CA VAL A 80 3.31 -9.76 -9.37
C VAL A 80 3.12 -11.04 -10.17
N TYR A 81 3.55 -12.17 -9.58
CA TYR A 81 3.26 -13.51 -10.08
C TYR A 81 1.95 -14.02 -9.51
N LEU A 82 1.39 -15.03 -10.16
CA LEU A 82 0.27 -15.81 -9.63
C LEU A 82 0.77 -17.22 -9.25
N VAL A 83 0.58 -17.59 -7.99
CA VAL A 83 0.88 -18.93 -7.47
C VAL A 83 -0.42 -19.69 -7.35
N LYS A 84 -0.48 -20.88 -7.95
CA LYS A 84 -1.56 -21.85 -7.80
C LYS A 84 -1.02 -23.11 -7.16
N ALA A 85 -1.74 -23.67 -6.22
CA ALA A 85 -1.42 -25.00 -5.69
C ALA A 85 -2.67 -25.85 -5.56
N GLN A 86 -2.54 -27.16 -5.75
CA GLN A 86 -3.66 -28.08 -5.59
C GLN A 86 -3.20 -29.43 -5.03
N GLY A 87 -4.02 -30.02 -4.17
CA GLY A 87 -3.75 -31.33 -3.59
C GLY A 87 -4.97 -31.92 -2.90
N ARG A 88 -4.92 -33.22 -2.63
CA ARG A 88 -5.96 -33.95 -1.90
C ARG A 88 -5.53 -34.15 -0.46
N PHE A 89 -6.41 -33.87 0.49
CA PHE A 89 -6.13 -33.92 1.92
C PHE A 89 -7.16 -34.81 2.63
N GLY A 90 -6.70 -35.57 3.63
CA GLY A 90 -7.55 -36.35 4.52
C GLY A 90 -7.94 -35.54 5.74
N THR A 91 -9.17 -35.70 6.21
CA THR A 91 -9.63 -35.13 7.48
C THR A 91 -8.90 -35.79 8.65
N VAL A 92 -8.39 -34.99 9.58
CA VAL A 92 -7.86 -35.50 10.85
C VAL A 92 -9.03 -35.54 11.81
N GLU A 93 -9.61 -36.71 12.05
CA GLU A 93 -10.44 -36.89 13.24
C GLU A 93 -9.53 -36.76 14.46
N TYR A 94 -9.63 -35.62 15.16
CA TYR A 94 -9.10 -35.53 16.51
C TYR A 94 -9.93 -36.46 17.38
N GLY A 95 -9.48 -37.71 17.51
CA GLY A 95 -10.03 -38.64 18.49
C GLY A 95 -9.89 -38.02 19.87
N GLU A 96 -11.02 -37.59 20.45
CA GLU A 96 -11.13 -37.38 21.89
C GLU A 96 -10.85 -38.73 22.54
N ASN A 97 -9.63 -38.93 23.04
CA ASN A 97 -9.29 -40.05 23.90
C ASN A 97 -10.01 -39.85 25.26
N MET A 98 -11.30 -40.14 25.31
CA MET A 98 -11.98 -40.48 26.54
C MET A 98 -11.71 -41.95 26.85
N GLY A 99 -11.07 -42.16 28.00
CA GLY A 99 -10.49 -43.43 28.42
C GLY A 99 -11.42 -44.65 28.29
N GLY A 100 -10.84 -45.73 27.80
CA GLY A 100 -11.45 -47.05 27.76
C GLY A 100 -10.37 -48.11 27.64
N ILE A 101 -10.44 -49.09 28.54
CA ILE A 101 -9.43 -50.11 28.83
C ILE A 101 -9.09 -50.97 27.59
N LYS A 102 -7.79 -51.22 27.37
CA LYS A 102 -7.31 -52.19 26.38
C LYS A 102 -7.79 -53.61 26.74
N ASN A 103 -8.51 -54.25 25.84
CA ASN A 103 -8.39 -55.68 25.61
C ASN A 103 -8.00 -55.88 24.15
N GLN A 104 -6.94 -56.67 23.95
CA GLN A 104 -6.44 -57.13 22.66
C GLN A 104 -7.48 -58.01 21.98
N GLU A 105 -7.78 -57.70 20.72
CA GLU A 105 -8.14 -58.71 19.71
C GLU A 105 -7.66 -58.20 18.35
N GLU A 106 -6.94 -59.07 17.63
CA GLU A 106 -6.53 -58.91 16.24
C GLU A 106 -7.76 -58.77 15.34
N SER A 107 -7.80 -57.77 14.47
CA SER A 107 -8.53 -57.88 13.22
C SER A 107 -7.86 -57.03 12.14
N ASP A 108 -7.55 -57.71 11.04
CA ASP A 108 -7.02 -57.17 9.80
C ASP A 108 -8.11 -56.40 9.01
N HIS A 109 -7.66 -55.31 8.38
CA HIS A 109 -8.19 -54.70 7.16
C HIS A 109 -9.65 -54.21 7.11
N ALA A 110 -9.80 -52.92 7.40
CA ALA A 110 -10.24 -51.93 6.40
C ALA A 110 -9.83 -50.54 6.92
N GLU A 111 -8.84 -49.90 6.28
CA GLU A 111 -8.55 -48.50 6.55
C GLU A 111 -9.81 -47.69 6.24
N ASP A 112 -10.39 -47.09 7.29
CA ASP A 112 -11.54 -46.20 7.17
C ASP A 112 -11.23 -45.13 6.13
N ILE A 113 -12.10 -45.07 5.11
CA ILE A 113 -11.98 -44.11 4.02
C ILE A 113 -12.19 -42.72 4.63
N THR A 114 -11.09 -42.07 4.95
CA THR A 114 -11.04 -40.67 5.35
C THR A 114 -11.59 -39.87 4.17
N GLU A 115 -12.66 -39.10 4.34
CA GLU A 115 -13.22 -38.27 3.27
C GLU A 115 -12.12 -37.33 2.74
N ALA A 116 -11.61 -37.63 1.54
CA ALA A 116 -10.54 -36.87 0.92
C ALA A 116 -11.12 -35.61 0.27
N VAL A 117 -10.64 -34.44 0.71
CA VAL A 117 -11.06 -33.14 0.21
C VAL A 117 -10.00 -32.61 -0.76
N GLU A 118 -10.43 -32.21 -1.96
CA GLU A 118 -9.57 -31.42 -2.85
C GLU A 118 -9.47 -29.98 -2.36
N VAL A 119 -8.23 -29.51 -2.20
CA VAL A 119 -7.93 -28.16 -1.79
C VAL A 119 -7.17 -27.45 -2.90
N TYR A 120 -7.58 -26.21 -3.16
CA TYR A 120 -7.00 -25.33 -4.16
C TYR A 120 -6.55 -24.03 -3.52
N TRP A 121 -5.33 -23.62 -3.81
CA TRP A 121 -4.78 -22.32 -3.46
C TRP A 121 -4.57 -21.47 -4.70
N GLN A 122 -4.82 -20.17 -4.54
CA GLN A 122 -4.46 -19.15 -5.51
C GLN A 122 -4.13 -17.86 -4.77
N GLN A 123 -2.88 -17.40 -4.89
CA GLN A 123 -2.43 -16.15 -4.29
C GLN A 123 -1.38 -15.43 -5.13
N GLU A 124 -1.26 -14.13 -4.92
CA GLU A 124 -0.28 -13.29 -5.58
C GLU A 124 1.07 -13.35 -4.86
N LEU A 125 2.15 -13.32 -5.63
CA LEU A 125 3.52 -13.32 -5.13
C LEU A 125 4.29 -12.13 -5.71
N ALA A 126 4.72 -11.22 -4.84
CA ALA A 126 5.67 -10.17 -5.16
C ALA A 126 7.05 -10.60 -4.66
N ILE A 127 8.04 -10.59 -5.55
CA ILE A 127 9.43 -10.98 -5.23
C ILE A 127 10.27 -9.71 -5.20
N TYR A 128 10.80 -9.34 -4.04
CA TYR A 128 11.65 -8.18 -3.87
C TYR A 128 12.54 -8.35 -2.63
N ASP A 129 13.60 -7.55 -2.56
CA ASP A 129 14.44 -7.45 -1.37
C ASP A 129 14.37 -6.03 -0.79
N VAL A 130 14.13 -5.92 0.52
CA VAL A 130 14.18 -4.65 1.25
C VAL A 130 15.12 -4.81 2.43
N HIS A 131 16.14 -3.98 2.49
CA HIS A 131 17.08 -3.95 3.60
C HIS A 131 17.33 -2.51 4.07
N VAL A 132 17.48 -2.39 5.39
CA VAL A 132 17.78 -1.13 6.07
C VAL A 132 19.24 -1.19 6.48
N ILE A 133 20.04 -0.26 5.98
CA ILE A 133 21.44 -0.15 6.39
C ILE A 133 21.58 1.09 7.24
N ASP A 134 22.01 0.90 8.49
CA ASP A 134 22.21 2.00 9.43
C ASP A 134 23.05 3.12 8.79
N LYS A 135 22.56 4.36 8.92
CA LYS A 135 23.14 5.59 8.33
C LYS A 135 23.19 5.67 6.80
N LYS A 136 22.95 4.59 6.05
CA LYS A 136 22.88 4.63 4.57
C LYS A 136 21.46 4.71 4.02
N GLY A 137 20.46 4.36 4.82
CA GLY A 137 19.06 4.45 4.44
C GLY A 137 18.44 3.09 4.08
N ILE A 138 17.35 3.15 3.34
CA ILE A 138 16.54 2.00 2.94
C ILE A 138 16.85 1.69 1.48
N PHE A 139 16.93 0.41 1.15
CA PHE A 139 17.17 -0.05 -0.21
C PHE A 139 16.08 -1.03 -0.63
N LEU A 140 15.61 -0.88 -1.86
CA LEU A 140 14.70 -1.79 -2.55
C LEU A 140 15.44 -2.35 -3.77
N ASN A 141 15.63 -3.68 -3.83
CA ASN A 141 16.37 -4.35 -4.90
C ASN A 141 17.76 -3.69 -5.14
N GLU A 142 18.52 -3.46 -4.07
CA GLU A 142 19.84 -2.80 -4.06
C GLU A 142 19.85 -1.30 -4.43
N LYS A 143 18.71 -0.71 -4.75
CA LYS A 143 18.61 0.72 -5.09
C LYS A 143 18.13 1.51 -3.87
N GLU A 144 18.69 2.70 -3.67
CA GLU A 144 18.25 3.61 -2.62
C GLU A 144 16.75 3.92 -2.77
N PHE A 145 16.03 3.81 -1.67
CA PHE A 145 14.59 3.98 -1.60
C PHE A 145 14.25 5.04 -0.55
N LEU A 146 13.68 6.16 -1.00
CA LEU A 146 13.18 7.22 -0.13
C LEU A 146 11.71 6.97 0.19
N PRO A 147 11.33 6.65 1.44
CA PRO A 147 9.94 6.41 1.80
C PRO A 147 9.14 7.73 1.88
N HIS A 148 8.08 7.82 1.09
CA HIS A 148 6.99 8.78 1.22
C HIS A 148 5.78 8.04 1.77
N GLU A 149 5.62 8.11 3.09
CA GLU A 149 4.70 7.27 3.82
C GLU A 149 3.46 8.01 4.30
N VAL A 150 2.33 7.31 4.23
CA VAL A 150 1.06 7.73 4.83
C VAL A 150 0.47 6.63 5.70
N VAL A 151 -0.26 7.04 6.73
CA VAL A 151 -1.13 6.14 7.50
C VAL A 151 -2.48 6.05 6.79
N TYR A 152 -2.97 4.84 6.56
CA TYR A 152 -4.24 4.57 5.91
C TYR A 152 -5.23 3.95 6.89
N ARG A 153 -6.46 4.46 6.90
CA ARG A 153 -7.58 3.91 7.67
C ARG A 153 -8.57 3.25 6.73
N LEU A 154 -8.97 2.02 7.02
CA LEU A 154 -10.02 1.36 6.23
C LEU A 154 -11.34 2.14 6.37
N PRO A 155 -12.11 2.33 5.28
CA PRO A 155 -13.39 3.04 5.34
C PRO A 155 -14.38 2.35 6.31
N PRO A 156 -14.81 3.00 7.40
CA PRO A 156 -15.62 2.34 8.44
C PRO A 156 -17.13 2.25 8.10
N GLN A 157 -17.62 2.99 7.10
CA GLN A 157 -19.07 3.24 6.92
C GLN A 157 -19.75 2.45 5.80
N ILE A 158 -19.09 1.43 5.23
CA ILE A 158 -19.65 0.69 4.07
C ILE A 158 -19.69 -0.81 4.40
N SER A 159 -20.90 -1.35 4.48
CA SER A 159 -21.15 -2.78 4.68
C SER A 159 -20.98 -3.59 3.38
N ASP A 160 -21.12 -2.96 2.22
CA ASP A 160 -20.94 -3.61 0.92
C ASP A 160 -19.46 -3.72 0.53
N THR A 161 -18.96 -4.96 0.44
CA THR A 161 -17.56 -5.26 0.15
C THR A 161 -17.12 -4.72 -1.22
N GLY A 162 -17.99 -4.75 -2.24
CA GLY A 162 -17.67 -4.27 -3.58
C GLY A 162 -17.44 -2.76 -3.63
N THR A 163 -18.34 -2.00 -3.00
CA THR A 163 -18.23 -0.54 -2.90
C THR A 163 -17.00 -0.10 -2.10
N ARG A 164 -16.62 -0.87 -1.07
CA ARG A 164 -15.40 -0.62 -0.28
C ARG A 164 -14.13 -0.80 -1.11
N VAL A 165 -14.01 -1.88 -1.89
CA VAL A 165 -12.84 -2.13 -2.76
C VAL A 165 -12.65 -1.01 -3.77
N GLU A 166 -13.72 -0.56 -4.40
CA GLU A 166 -13.67 0.53 -5.39
C GLU A 166 -13.29 1.87 -4.74
N GLN A 167 -13.72 2.11 -3.50
CA GLN A 167 -13.28 3.29 -2.75
C GLN A 167 -11.79 3.24 -2.42
N VAL A 168 -11.29 2.10 -1.92
CA VAL A 168 -9.85 1.90 -1.68
C VAL A 168 -9.06 2.11 -2.97
N ARG A 169 -9.56 1.60 -4.10
CA ARG A 169 -8.94 1.83 -5.41
C ARG A 169 -8.82 3.31 -5.75
N ARG A 170 -9.87 4.10 -5.55
CA ARG A 170 -9.82 5.57 -5.77
C ARG A 170 -8.86 6.27 -4.83
N ASP A 171 -8.77 5.81 -3.58
CA ASP A 171 -7.85 6.36 -2.61
C ASP A 171 -6.40 6.11 -2.98
N LEU A 172 -6.08 4.86 -3.31
CA LEU A 172 -4.74 4.50 -3.76
C LEU A 172 -4.34 5.32 -5.00
N GLU A 173 -5.28 5.61 -5.90
CA GLU A 173 -5.06 6.46 -7.09
C GLU A 173 -4.63 7.88 -6.71
N ARG A 174 -5.29 8.46 -5.70
CA ARG A 174 -4.93 9.78 -5.15
C ARG A 174 -3.56 9.74 -4.49
N LEU A 175 -3.27 8.68 -3.73
CA LEU A 175 -1.97 8.51 -3.08
C LEU A 175 -0.83 8.37 -4.10
N VAL A 176 -1.04 7.65 -5.21
CA VAL A 176 -0.08 7.62 -6.33
C VAL A 176 0.18 9.03 -6.86
N ARG A 177 -0.87 9.80 -7.15
CA ARG A 177 -0.72 11.19 -7.63
C ARG A 177 -0.04 12.12 -6.62
N MET A 178 -0.20 11.84 -5.33
CA MET A 178 0.47 12.56 -4.26
C MET A 178 1.98 12.25 -4.20
N GLY A 179 2.44 11.14 -4.80
CA GLY A 179 3.83 10.70 -4.75
C GLY A 179 4.15 9.74 -3.60
N VAL A 180 3.13 9.13 -2.99
CA VAL A 180 3.28 8.11 -1.93
C VAL A 180 3.77 6.81 -2.52
N ASN A 181 4.69 6.16 -1.81
CA ASN A 181 5.22 4.84 -2.18
C ASN A 181 5.23 3.84 -1.01
N VAL A 182 4.88 4.27 0.21
CA VAL A 182 4.72 3.41 1.39
C VAL A 182 3.36 3.67 2.03
N ILE A 183 2.64 2.60 2.37
CA ILE A 183 1.39 2.71 3.12
C ILE A 183 1.45 1.86 4.39
N ARG A 184 1.13 2.50 5.52
CA ARG A 184 0.92 1.83 6.80
C ARG A 184 -0.57 1.77 7.11
N LEU A 185 -1.08 0.58 7.37
CA LEU A 185 -2.46 0.41 7.81
C LEU A 185 -2.58 0.79 9.29
N GLU A 186 -3.56 1.63 9.65
CA GLU A 186 -3.82 1.95 11.05
C GLU A 186 -4.35 0.71 11.79
N GLY A 187 -3.88 0.48 13.02
CA GLY A 187 -4.29 -0.65 13.86
C GLY A 187 -3.47 -1.93 13.67
N THR A 188 -2.44 -1.94 12.81
CA THR A 188 -1.52 -3.09 12.66
C THR A 188 -0.25 -2.98 13.52
N GLY A 189 -0.10 -1.90 14.31
CA GLY A 189 1.07 -1.68 15.18
C GLY A 189 1.00 -2.45 16.50
N THR A 190 2.06 -3.20 16.80
CA THR A 190 2.38 -3.95 18.04
C THR A 190 1.23 -4.73 18.68
N GLY A 191 1.17 -6.03 18.39
CA GLY A 191 0.41 -7.00 19.19
C GLY A 191 -0.89 -7.53 18.58
N ALA A 192 -1.14 -7.28 17.29
CA ALA A 192 -2.29 -7.85 16.58
C ALA A 192 -1.87 -8.53 15.26
N GLU A 193 -0.95 -9.49 15.34
CA GLU A 193 -0.84 -10.58 14.35
C GLU A 193 -2.10 -11.49 14.31
N GLY A 194 -3.21 -11.06 14.92
CA GLY A 194 -4.48 -11.77 15.01
C GLY A 194 -5.58 -11.30 14.05
N VAL A 195 -5.41 -10.21 13.30
CA VAL A 195 -6.45 -9.77 12.34
C VAL A 195 -6.11 -10.26 10.93
N ASN A 196 -6.09 -11.59 10.80
CA ASN A 196 -5.99 -12.28 9.52
C ASN A 196 -7.37 -12.26 8.81
N CYS A 197 -7.97 -11.08 8.66
CA CYS A 197 -9.25 -10.94 7.98
C CYS A 197 -9.05 -10.71 6.47
N SER A 198 -9.97 -11.24 5.67
CA SER A 198 -9.93 -11.16 4.20
C SER A 198 -9.83 -9.72 3.68
N GLU A 199 -10.33 -8.74 4.44
CA GLU A 199 -10.31 -7.32 4.10
C GLU A 199 -8.89 -6.73 4.08
N VAL A 200 -8.08 -7.04 5.10
CA VAL A 200 -6.69 -6.60 5.20
C VAL A 200 -5.84 -7.22 4.09
N ARG A 201 -6.07 -8.51 3.79
CA ARG A 201 -5.40 -9.20 2.68
C ARG A 201 -5.74 -8.57 1.34
N THR A 202 -7.02 -8.29 1.10
CA THR A 202 -7.50 -7.61 -0.11
C THR A 202 -6.86 -6.23 -0.25
N PHE A 203 -6.79 -5.47 0.84
CA PHE A 203 -6.12 -4.17 0.86
C PHE A 203 -4.64 -4.28 0.47
N TYR A 204 -3.87 -5.20 1.06
CA TYR A 204 -2.46 -5.38 0.72
C TYR A 204 -2.23 -5.89 -0.71
N SER A 205 -3.14 -6.71 -1.26
CA SER A 205 -3.11 -7.06 -2.70
C SER A 205 -3.27 -5.81 -3.57
N LEU A 206 -4.25 -4.95 -3.28
CA LEU A 206 -4.46 -3.69 -4.03
C LEU A 206 -3.25 -2.75 -3.93
N CYS A 207 -2.62 -2.66 -2.75
CA CYS A 207 -1.41 -1.88 -2.54
C CYS A 207 -0.24 -2.40 -3.38
N ARG A 208 0.03 -3.71 -3.33
CA ARG A 208 1.14 -4.35 -4.06
C ARG A 208 1.01 -4.18 -5.57
N LYS A 209 -0.18 -4.40 -6.12
CA LYS A 209 -0.48 -4.19 -7.56
C LYS A 209 -0.26 -2.76 -8.03
N ARG A 210 -0.20 -1.80 -7.11
CA ARG A 210 0.06 -0.39 -7.42
C ARG A 210 1.45 0.07 -7.03
N GLY A 211 2.29 -0.81 -6.50
CA GLY A 211 3.68 -0.49 -6.19
C GLY A 211 3.90 0.10 -4.80
N PHE A 212 2.89 0.08 -3.94
CA PHE A 212 3.05 0.50 -2.55
C PHE A 212 3.76 -0.59 -1.74
N LEU A 213 4.81 -0.19 -1.04
CA LEU A 213 5.43 -1.01 -0.03
C LEU A 213 4.59 -0.94 1.26
N THR A 214 4.35 -2.08 1.90
CA THR A 214 3.43 -2.20 3.04
C THR A 214 4.12 -2.90 4.21
N GLY A 215 3.91 -2.42 5.44
CA GLY A 215 4.41 -3.06 6.67
C GLY A 215 5.32 -2.17 7.53
N ASP A 216 5.69 -2.69 8.71
CA ASP A 216 6.33 -1.97 9.82
C ASP A 216 7.85 -2.16 9.88
N LEU A 217 8.52 -2.28 8.73
CA LEU A 217 9.89 -2.80 8.62
C LEU A 217 11.03 -1.79 8.94
N TRP A 218 10.76 -0.61 9.49
CA TRP A 218 11.85 0.34 9.83
C TRP A 218 11.48 1.33 10.94
N ILE A 219 12.48 1.72 11.76
CA ILE A 219 12.40 2.76 12.80
C ILE A 219 12.05 4.11 12.14
N ARG A 220 11.01 4.80 12.62
CA ARG A 220 10.42 5.93 11.89
C ARG A 220 10.03 7.11 12.80
N PRO A 221 10.04 8.35 12.25
CA PRO A 221 9.63 9.57 12.94
C PRO A 221 8.17 9.52 13.42
N GLU A 222 7.90 10.22 14.51
CA GLU A 222 6.69 10.07 15.33
C GLU A 222 5.40 10.64 14.70
N ASN A 223 5.48 11.39 13.60
CA ASN A 223 4.32 12.09 13.00
C ASN A 223 4.19 11.86 11.49
N LEU A 224 3.49 10.79 11.09
CA LEU A 224 3.13 10.54 9.69
C LEU A 224 1.76 11.15 9.34
N PRO A 225 1.57 11.68 8.11
CA PRO A 225 0.28 12.17 7.69
C PRO A 225 -0.73 11.02 7.55
N VAL A 226 -1.92 11.22 8.09
CA VAL A 226 -3.02 10.26 7.98
C VAL A 226 -3.85 10.58 6.74
N TYR A 227 -4.08 9.58 5.88
CA TYR A 227 -4.83 9.79 4.67
C TYR A 227 -6.31 10.06 4.93
N ARG A 228 -7.00 9.21 5.70
CA ARG A 228 -8.45 9.33 5.95
C ARG A 228 -8.74 9.94 7.32
N GLY A 229 -9.38 11.10 7.35
CA GLY A 229 -9.86 11.71 8.60
C GLY A 229 -11.10 11.02 9.15
N LEU A 230 -11.26 11.02 10.47
CA LEU A 230 -12.44 10.56 11.19
C LEU A 230 -13.39 11.72 11.51
N SER A 231 -14.66 11.40 11.74
CA SER A 231 -15.64 12.39 12.22
C SER A 231 -15.22 12.90 13.59
N GLY A 232 -14.97 14.21 13.72
CA GLY A 232 -14.53 14.85 14.96
C GLY A 232 -13.04 15.16 15.01
N GLU A 233 -12.23 14.61 14.09
CA GLU A 233 -10.87 15.10 13.85
C GLU A 233 -10.90 16.41 13.08
N THR A 234 -9.95 17.30 13.36
CA THR A 234 -9.85 18.55 12.60
C THR A 234 -9.41 18.24 11.17
N ALA A 235 -9.86 19.03 10.19
CA ALA A 235 -9.44 18.86 8.80
C ALA A 235 -7.92 19.07 8.59
N GLU A 236 -7.23 19.60 9.60
CA GLU A 236 -5.79 19.87 9.60
C GLU A 236 -4.95 18.62 9.81
N ASP A 237 -5.53 17.54 10.34
CA ASP A 237 -4.80 16.31 10.68
C ASP A 237 -4.74 15.30 9.52
N ALA A 238 -5.72 15.34 8.61
CA ALA A 238 -5.89 14.35 7.56
C ALA A 238 -5.71 14.90 6.13
N LEU A 239 -5.33 14.04 5.19
CA LEU A 239 -5.17 14.38 3.77
C LEU A 239 -6.51 14.37 3.00
N LEU A 240 -7.44 13.51 3.43
CA LEU A 240 -8.80 13.42 2.94
C LEU A 240 -9.74 13.70 4.11
N SER A 241 -10.61 14.69 3.94
CA SER A 241 -11.55 15.06 5.00
C SER A 241 -12.53 13.93 5.31
N ALA A 242 -13.18 13.99 6.47
CA ALA A 242 -14.11 12.97 6.95
C ALA A 242 -15.31 12.70 5.99
N ASN A 243 -15.61 13.61 5.05
CA ASN A 243 -16.62 13.39 4.03
C ASN A 243 -16.20 12.40 2.92
N GLY A 244 -14.92 11.99 2.90
CA GLY A 244 -14.36 11.04 1.94
C GLY A 244 -14.21 11.56 0.51
N ARG A 245 -14.47 12.84 0.26
CA ARG A 245 -14.54 13.46 -1.07
C ARG A 245 -13.54 14.60 -1.24
N THR A 246 -13.38 15.44 -0.21
CA THR A 246 -12.57 16.66 -0.28
C THR A 246 -11.16 16.40 0.19
N LEU A 247 -10.18 16.60 -0.71
CA LEU A 247 -8.76 16.66 -0.38
C LEU A 247 -8.45 17.96 0.36
N THR A 248 -7.66 17.87 1.42
CA THR A 248 -7.33 19.01 2.28
C THR A 248 -6.12 19.78 1.74
N GLU A 249 -5.87 20.97 2.26
CA GLU A 249 -4.66 21.74 1.93
C GLU A 249 -3.39 20.95 2.24
N ARG A 250 -3.41 20.14 3.32
CA ARG A 250 -2.33 19.22 3.70
C ARG A 250 -2.02 18.20 2.61
N TYR A 251 -3.02 17.69 1.89
CA TYR A 251 -2.79 16.83 0.73
C TYR A 251 -1.97 17.55 -0.34
N TYR A 252 -2.32 18.79 -0.68
CA TYR A 252 -1.62 19.54 -1.71
C TYR A 252 -0.20 19.96 -1.29
N TYR A 253 0.02 20.22 0.00
CA TYR A 253 1.36 20.39 0.55
C TYR A 253 2.24 19.16 0.27
N TYR A 254 1.76 17.96 0.62
CA TYR A 254 2.52 16.73 0.38
C TYR A 254 2.61 16.36 -1.09
N GLN A 255 1.59 16.67 -1.90
CA GLN A 255 1.66 16.52 -3.35
C GLN A 255 2.77 17.39 -3.93
N ALA A 256 2.87 18.65 -3.53
CA ALA A 256 3.97 19.54 -3.94
C ALA A 256 5.33 19.07 -3.41
N LYS A 257 5.37 18.36 -2.28
CA LYS A 257 6.61 17.84 -1.70
C LYS A 257 7.12 16.56 -2.37
N TRP A 258 6.22 15.66 -2.73
CA TRP A 258 6.56 14.28 -3.10
C TRP A 258 6.25 13.92 -4.55
N SER A 259 5.29 14.60 -5.18
CA SER A 259 4.87 14.27 -6.53
C SER A 259 5.84 14.78 -7.58
N SER A 260 6.00 14.00 -8.65
CA SER A 260 6.64 14.42 -9.89
C SER A 260 5.68 15.14 -10.84
N GLU A 261 4.36 15.04 -10.63
CA GLU A 261 3.37 15.78 -11.41
C GLU A 261 3.42 17.28 -11.04
N PRO A 262 3.35 18.22 -11.98
CA PRO A 262 3.32 19.65 -11.66
C PRO A 262 2.18 20.02 -10.70
N VAL A 263 2.49 20.75 -9.63
CA VAL A 263 1.54 21.22 -8.63
C VAL A 263 1.57 22.74 -8.53
N LEU A 264 0.39 23.36 -8.41
CA LEU A 264 0.20 24.76 -8.07
C LEU A 264 -1.07 24.89 -7.23
N TYR A 265 -0.92 25.19 -5.94
CA TYR A 265 -2.03 25.26 -5.01
C TYR A 265 -1.92 26.47 -4.07
N PRO A 266 -2.78 27.48 -4.21
CA PRO A 266 -2.86 28.58 -3.24
C PRO A 266 -3.53 28.13 -1.95
N ALA A 267 -2.81 28.19 -0.82
CA ALA A 267 -3.30 27.77 0.49
C ALA A 267 -4.14 28.89 1.12
N LEU A 268 -5.46 28.84 0.91
CA LEU A 268 -6.36 29.92 1.30
C LEU A 268 -6.49 30.08 2.81
N SER A 269 -6.21 29.05 3.62
CA SER A 269 -6.11 29.20 5.07
C SER A 269 -5.00 30.15 5.52
N THR A 270 -3.96 30.32 4.70
CA THR A 270 -2.86 31.24 4.97
C THR A 270 -3.17 32.67 4.52
N LEU A 271 -4.27 32.88 3.79
CA LEU A 271 -4.68 34.20 3.31
C LEU A 271 -5.20 35.04 4.48
N HIS A 272 -4.42 36.02 4.90
CA HIS A 272 -4.81 36.90 6.00
C HIS A 272 -4.25 38.31 5.85
N ARG A 273 -4.91 39.27 6.52
CA ARG A 273 -4.41 40.65 6.60
C ARG A 273 -3.34 40.75 7.69
N GLN A 274 -2.17 41.24 7.31
CA GLN A 274 -1.04 41.52 8.18
C GLN A 274 -1.26 42.82 8.98
N LYS A 275 -0.45 43.06 10.01
CA LYS A 275 -0.55 44.23 10.91
C LYS A 275 -0.39 45.57 10.18
N ASN A 276 0.34 45.60 9.07
CA ASN A 276 0.55 46.77 8.23
C ASN A 276 -0.63 47.05 7.28
N GLY A 277 -1.68 46.22 7.31
CA GLY A 277 -2.86 46.33 6.45
C GLY A 277 -2.74 45.62 5.10
N LEU A 278 -1.57 45.10 4.74
CA LEU A 278 -1.31 44.29 3.54
C LEU A 278 -1.74 42.83 3.76
N VAL A 279 -1.67 42.01 2.72
CA VAL A 279 -2.10 40.60 2.76
C VAL A 279 -0.90 39.67 2.56
N SER A 280 -0.94 38.52 3.22
CA SER A 280 -0.02 37.40 2.95
C SER A 280 -0.77 36.22 2.37
N LEU A 281 -0.11 35.46 1.50
CA LEU A 281 -0.61 34.21 0.92
C LEU A 281 0.55 33.25 0.67
N THR A 282 0.40 32.01 1.15
CA THR A 282 1.29 30.90 0.81
C THR A 282 0.75 30.12 -0.38
N ILE A 283 1.65 29.73 -1.28
CA ILE A 283 1.35 28.89 -2.43
C ILE A 283 2.23 27.64 -2.36
N TYR A 284 1.62 26.46 -2.47
CA TYR A 284 2.33 25.19 -2.57
C TYR A 284 2.59 24.85 -4.04
N SER A 285 3.86 24.58 -4.38
CA SER A 285 4.24 24.16 -5.73
C SER A 285 5.53 23.34 -5.70
N ASN A 286 5.65 22.36 -6.61
CA ASN A 286 6.91 21.66 -6.87
C ASN A 286 7.69 22.27 -8.05
N GLN A 287 7.23 23.39 -8.59
CA GLN A 287 7.88 24.07 -9.71
C GLN A 287 9.03 24.93 -9.22
N LYS A 288 10.05 25.13 -10.07
CA LYS A 288 11.24 25.92 -9.70
C LYS A 288 10.95 27.39 -9.44
N LYS A 289 9.84 27.91 -9.97
CA LYS A 289 9.48 29.33 -9.90
C LYS A 289 7.96 29.48 -9.86
N VAL A 290 7.49 30.33 -8.95
CA VAL A 290 6.08 30.74 -8.83
C VAL A 290 5.99 32.24 -9.03
N VAL A 291 5.01 32.68 -9.81
CA VAL A 291 4.74 34.07 -10.13
C VAL A 291 3.36 34.43 -9.61
N LEU A 292 3.25 35.53 -8.86
CA LEU A 292 1.99 36.05 -8.37
C LEU A 292 1.67 37.39 -9.07
N TYR A 293 0.43 37.51 -9.52
CA TYR A 293 -0.14 38.71 -10.11
C TYR A 293 -1.27 39.22 -9.20
N VAL A 294 -1.34 40.53 -9.05
CA VAL A 294 -2.36 41.24 -8.26
C VAL A 294 -3.06 42.22 -9.20
N GLU A 295 -4.39 42.09 -9.34
CA GLU A 295 -5.18 42.91 -10.27
C GLU A 295 -4.65 42.87 -11.73
N GLY A 296 -4.13 41.71 -12.15
CA GLY A 296 -3.56 41.50 -13.48
C GLY A 296 -2.15 42.07 -13.69
N VAL A 297 -1.54 42.68 -12.66
CA VAL A 297 -0.18 43.22 -12.71
C VAL A 297 0.76 42.25 -11.97
N LEU A 298 1.94 41.99 -12.55
CA LEU A 298 2.98 41.20 -11.90
C LEU A 298 3.34 41.83 -10.55
N PHE A 299 3.14 41.09 -9.46
CA PHE A 299 3.49 41.53 -8.12
C PHE A 299 4.91 41.07 -7.76
N LEU A 300 5.14 39.75 -7.75
CA LEU A 300 6.43 39.17 -7.40
C LEU A 300 6.57 37.79 -8.04
N PHE A 301 7.82 37.37 -8.24
CA PHE A 301 8.13 35.96 -8.45
C PHE A 301 9.11 35.49 -7.39
N GLN A 302 8.98 34.23 -7.01
CA GLN A 302 9.90 33.55 -6.09
C GLN A 302 10.45 32.29 -6.77
N SER A 303 11.70 31.96 -6.46
CA SER A 303 12.33 30.71 -6.89
C SER A 303 12.37 29.74 -5.73
N ALA A 304 12.20 28.45 -5.98
CA ALA A 304 12.13 27.44 -4.94
C ALA A 304 13.41 27.45 -4.09
N ALA A 305 13.23 27.50 -2.76
CA ALA A 305 14.30 27.07 -1.85
C ALA A 305 14.43 25.54 -1.97
N SER A 306 15.66 25.02 -1.86
CA SER A 306 15.95 23.60 -2.10
C SER A 306 15.05 22.68 -1.26
N GLY A 307 14.11 21.98 -1.92
CA GLY A 307 13.25 20.97 -1.30
C GLY A 307 12.05 21.49 -0.52
N ASP A 308 11.80 22.80 -0.50
CA ASP A 308 10.63 23.39 0.16
C ASP A 308 9.50 23.62 -0.87
N PRO A 309 8.29 23.04 -0.67
CA PRO A 309 7.17 23.27 -1.56
C PRO A 309 6.49 24.63 -1.34
N GLU A 310 6.84 25.40 -0.30
CA GLU A 310 6.13 26.63 0.08
C GLU A 310 6.73 27.90 -0.56
N PHE A 311 5.85 28.74 -1.13
CA PHE A 311 6.16 30.07 -1.64
C PHE A 311 5.30 31.09 -0.90
N ILE A 312 5.92 31.88 -0.01
CA ILE A 312 5.21 32.79 0.89
C ILE A 312 5.28 34.20 0.32
N PHE A 313 4.16 34.71 -0.18
CA PHE A 313 4.05 36.07 -0.69
C PHE A 313 3.50 36.98 0.40
N GLU A 314 4.34 37.85 0.93
CA GLU A 314 3.97 38.86 1.93
C GLU A 314 3.73 40.22 1.30
N ASP A 315 3.15 41.14 2.07
CA ASP A 315 3.00 42.55 1.68
C ASP A 315 2.19 42.77 0.38
N ILE A 316 1.23 41.89 0.10
CA ILE A 316 0.33 41.98 -1.05
C ILE A 316 -0.60 43.21 -0.89
N PRO A 317 -0.57 44.17 -1.82
CA PRO A 317 -1.38 45.38 -1.71
C PRO A 317 -2.86 45.11 -1.97
N VAL A 318 -3.73 45.70 -1.13
CA VAL A 318 -5.20 45.61 -1.27
C VAL A 318 -5.80 47.01 -1.35
N ALA A 319 -5.98 47.51 -2.57
CA ALA A 319 -6.58 48.82 -2.80
C ALA A 319 -8.11 48.82 -2.58
N LYS A 320 -8.79 47.75 -3.01
CA LYS A 320 -10.24 47.55 -2.86
C LYS A 320 -10.57 46.05 -2.88
N LEU A 321 -11.78 45.71 -2.42
CA LEU A 321 -12.37 44.38 -2.61
C LEU A 321 -13.48 44.45 -3.68
N PRO A 322 -13.70 43.37 -4.46
CA PRO A 322 -12.94 42.11 -4.46
C PRO A 322 -11.50 42.29 -4.96
N LEU A 323 -10.59 41.50 -4.42
CA LEU A 323 -9.18 41.42 -4.82
C LEU A 323 -9.00 40.25 -5.78
N HIS A 324 -8.42 40.51 -6.94
CA HIS A 324 -8.10 39.49 -7.94
C HIS A 324 -6.63 39.10 -7.87
N LEU A 325 -6.38 37.82 -7.59
CA LEU A 325 -5.05 37.22 -7.57
C LEU A 325 -4.94 36.19 -8.67
N ALA A 326 -3.79 36.10 -9.34
CA ALA A 326 -3.48 35.00 -10.24
C ALA A 326 -2.07 34.49 -9.95
N ALA A 327 -1.90 33.17 -9.93
CA ALA A 327 -0.61 32.54 -9.74
C ALA A 327 -0.26 31.67 -10.96
N GLU A 328 1.00 31.67 -11.33
CA GLU A 328 1.54 30.86 -12.43
C GLU A 328 2.80 30.13 -11.98
N ALA A 329 2.93 28.87 -12.39
CA ALA A 329 4.08 28.04 -12.08
C ALA A 329 4.29 27.00 -13.19
N GLY A 330 5.38 27.13 -13.95
CA GLY A 330 5.60 26.30 -15.14
C GLY A 330 4.50 26.51 -16.18
N ASN A 331 3.74 25.45 -16.48
CA ASN A 331 2.58 25.48 -17.38
C ASN A 331 1.23 25.59 -16.64
N LEU A 332 1.25 25.72 -15.30
CA LEU A 332 0.06 25.83 -14.48
C LEU A 332 -0.29 27.31 -14.25
N SER A 333 -1.59 27.60 -14.23
CA SER A 333 -2.13 28.90 -13.89
C SER A 333 -3.42 28.73 -13.08
N ILE A 334 -3.62 29.58 -12.08
CA ILE A 334 -4.84 29.63 -11.26
C ILE A 334 -5.20 31.07 -10.93
N SER A 335 -6.49 31.38 -10.96
CA SER A 335 -7.03 32.70 -10.62
C SER A 335 -7.99 32.60 -9.44
N LEU A 336 -7.90 33.57 -8.54
CA LEU A 336 -8.68 33.66 -7.31
C LEU A 336 -9.35 35.03 -7.23
N THR A 337 -10.57 35.06 -6.71
CA THR A 337 -11.27 36.30 -6.39
C THR A 337 -11.62 36.30 -4.91
N VAL A 338 -11.01 37.22 -4.16
CA VAL A 338 -11.16 37.34 -2.72
C VAL A 338 -12.15 38.46 -2.43
N THR A 339 -13.35 38.10 -1.95
CA THR A 339 -14.41 39.08 -1.61
C THR A 339 -14.37 39.50 -0.14
N LYS A 340 -13.71 38.72 0.72
CA LYS A 340 -13.56 38.95 2.15
C LYS A 340 -12.19 38.45 2.62
N LEU A 341 -11.58 39.19 3.54
CA LEU A 341 -10.30 38.90 4.19
C LEU A 341 -10.48 38.81 5.69
#